data_AF-A0A7C4X1T5-F1
#
_entry.id   AF-A0A7C4X1T5-F1
#
_cell.length_a   1.000
_cell.length_b   1.000
_cell.length_c   1.000
_cell.angle_alpha   90.00
_cell.angle_beta   90.00
_cell.angle_gamma   90.00
#
_symmetry.space_group_name_H-M   'P 1'
#
loop_
_entity.id
_entity.type
_entity.pdbx_description
1 polymer ?
#
loop_
_entity_poly.entity_id
_entity_poly.type
_entity_poly.pdbx_seq_one_letter_code
_entity_poly.pdbx_strand_id
1 'polypeptide(L)'
;MKIDPKYLDIVAFVSGLGFGLVAFSQIAYPLVTLIPKVRRLLEENRHQRSVLVSLLLIAPAIWLIVLASTIVLVYRYLPAHSKSYFFGLAIVLFLVLFNLYKRNREIEDDFIYRLKN
;
A
#
# COMPACT_ATOMS: atom_id res chain seq x y z
N MET A 1 34.59 11.92 6.31
CA MET A 1 33.72 11.54 7.45
C MET A 1 33.26 10.10 7.19
N LYS A 2 33.79 9.11 7.92
CA LYS A 2 33.35 7.71 7.77
C LYS A 2 32.02 7.59 8.51
N ILE A 3 30.94 7.34 7.78
CA ILE A 3 29.64 7.05 8.39
C ILE A 3 29.74 5.62 8.94
N ASP A 4 29.48 5.47 10.23
CA ASP A 4 29.50 4.16 10.89
C ASP A 4 28.44 3.25 10.27
N PRO A 5 28.77 1.98 9.94
CA PRO A 5 27.88 1.08 9.20
C PRO A 5 26.54 0.84 9.93
N LYS A 6 26.51 0.94 11.26
CA LYS A 6 25.29 0.84 12.06
C LYS A 6 24.28 1.97 11.78
N TYR A 7 24.74 3.19 11.49
CA TYR A 7 23.82 4.28 11.17
C TYR A 7 23.17 4.08 9.80
N LEU A 8 23.90 3.50 8.85
CA LEU A 8 23.35 3.17 7.53
C LEU A 8 22.24 2.12 7.63
N ASP A 9 22.37 1.14 8.54
CA ASP A 9 21.29 0.18 8.81
C ASP A 9 20.04 0.84 9.40
N ILE A 10 20.23 1.76 10.36
CA ILE A 10 19.11 2.50 10.96
C ILE A 10 18.43 3.37 9.90
N VAL A 11 19.21 4.07 9.08
CA VAL A 11 18.67 4.92 7.99
C VAL A 11 17.94 4.07 6.96
N ALA A 12 18.49 2.92 6.57
CA ALA A 12 17.84 1.98 5.65
C ALA A 12 16.54 1.42 6.23
N PHE A 13 16.52 1.09 7.52
CA PHE A 13 15.32 0.62 8.19
C PHE A 13 14.23 1.71 8.25
N VAL A 14 14.58 2.92 8.71
CA VAL A 14 13.65 4.06 8.82
C VAL A 14 13.15 4.49 7.44
N SER A 15 14.01 4.48 6.42
CA SER A 15 13.59 4.77 5.05
C SER A 15 12.63 3.69 4.52
N GLY A 16 12.90 2.41 4.81
CA GLY A 16 11.99 1.30 4.49
C GLY A 16 10.63 1.46 5.17
N LEU A 17 10.60 1.86 6.44
CA LEU A 17 9.35 2.15 7.15
C LEU A 17 8.59 3.32 6.52
N GLY A 18 9.25 4.48 6.37
CA GLY A 18 8.61 5.69 5.86
C GLY A 18 8.13 5.54 4.42
N PHE A 19 8.99 5.00 3.56
CA PHE A 19 8.65 4.76 2.16
C PHE A 19 7.59 3.66 2.02
N GLY A 20 7.71 2.57 2.78
CA GLY A 20 6.72 1.50 2.82
C GLY A 20 5.34 2.01 3.21
N LEU A 21 5.27 2.90 4.21
CA LEU A 21 4.00 3.49 4.65
C LEU A 21 3.32 4.23 3.51
N VAL A 22 4.07 5.08 2.80
CA VAL A 22 3.53 5.84 1.67
C VAL A 22 3.14 4.90 0.54
N ALA A 23 4.07 4.08 0.05
CA ALA A 23 3.85 3.22 -1.11
C ALA A 23 2.70 2.23 -0.89
N PHE A 24 2.71 1.50 0.24
CA PHE A 24 1.64 0.55 0.53
C PHE A 24 0.31 1.23 0.80
N SER A 25 0.27 2.43 1.40
CA SER A 25 -0.99 3.16 1.56
C SER A 25 -1.58 3.59 0.22
N GLN A 26 -0.74 4.07 -0.71
CA GLN A 26 -1.20 4.47 -2.04
C GLN A 26 -1.65 3.28 -2.90
N ILE A 27 -1.12 2.09 -2.64
CA ILE A 27 -1.55 0.84 -3.27
C ILE A 27 -2.84 0.30 -2.62
N ALA A 28 -2.91 0.30 -1.29
CA ALA A 28 -3.99 -0.30 -0.52
C ALA A 28 -5.26 0.56 -0.47
N TYR A 29 -5.13 1.88 -0.40
CA TYR A 29 -6.28 2.78 -0.25
C TYR A 29 -7.25 2.73 -1.44
N PRO A 30 -6.79 2.72 -2.71
CA PRO A 30 -7.67 2.49 -3.84
C PRO A 30 -8.40 1.15 -3.73
N LEU A 31 -7.71 0.07 -3.34
CA LEU A 31 -8.34 -1.26 -3.18
C LEU A 31 -9.52 -1.24 -2.18
N VAL A 32 -9.37 -0.57 -1.03
CA VAL A 32 -10.45 -0.48 -0.01
C VAL A 32 -11.60 0.41 -0.46
N THR A 33 -11.28 1.56 -1.06
CA THR A 33 -12.30 2.51 -1.52
C THR A 33 -13.04 2.06 -2.78
N LEU A 34 -12.43 1.17 -3.58
CA LEU A 34 -13.03 0.57 -4.77
C LEU A 34 -14.23 -0.31 -4.42
N ILE A 35 -14.18 -1.09 -3.34
CA ILE A 35 -15.24 -2.06 -3.01
C ILE A 35 -16.64 -1.40 -2.90
N PRO A 36 -16.85 -0.36 -2.08
CA PRO A 36 -18.16 0.28 -1.96
C PRO A 36 -18.53 1.13 -3.18
N LYS A 37 -17.56 1.79 -3.84
CA LYS A 37 -17.82 2.61 -5.04
C LYS A 37 -18.18 1.77 -6.26
N VAL A 38 -17.54 0.62 -6.46
CA VAL A 38 -17.86 -0.30 -7.56
C VAL A 38 -19.24 -0.91 -7.36
N ARG A 39 -19.64 -1.25 -6.12
CA ARG A 39 -21.02 -1.66 -5.81
C ARG A 39 -22.03 -0.60 -6.25
N ARG A 40 -21.86 0.66 -5.80
CA ARG A 40 -22.77 1.76 -6.17
C ARG A 40 -22.77 2.08 -7.67
N LEU A 41 -21.60 2.07 -8.32
CA LEU A 41 -21.50 2.35 -9.77
C LEU A 41 -22.05 1.21 -10.65
N LEU A 42 -22.03 -0.04 -10.17
CA LEU A 42 -22.73 -1.15 -10.81
C LEU A 42 -24.25 -0.97 -10.76
N GLU A 43 -24.76 -0.35 -9.69
CA GLU A 43 -26.18 -0.04 -9.52
C GLU A 43 -26.61 1.20 -10.32
N GLU A 44 -25.80 2.27 -10.34
CA GLU A 44 -26.25 3.57 -10.86
C GLU A 44 -25.94 3.85 -12.33
N ASN A 45 -24.76 3.55 -12.89
CA ASN A 45 -24.46 3.91 -14.29
C ASN A 45 -23.20 3.25 -14.86
N ARG A 46 -23.36 2.44 -15.93
CA ARG A 46 -22.29 1.65 -16.57
C ARG A 46 -21.26 2.48 -17.34
N HIS A 47 -21.62 3.68 -17.79
CA HIS A 47 -20.82 4.47 -18.75
C HIS A 47 -19.65 5.26 -18.12
N GLN A 48 -19.76 5.70 -16.86
CA GLN A 48 -18.67 6.42 -16.17
C GLN A 48 -17.69 5.49 -15.44
N ARG A 49 -17.98 4.18 -15.43
CA ARG A 49 -17.19 3.16 -14.71
C ARG A 49 -15.76 3.04 -15.21
N SER A 50 -15.54 3.14 -16.53
CA SER A 50 -14.21 2.94 -17.11
C SER A 50 -13.24 4.05 -16.73
N VAL A 51 -13.65 5.32 -16.81
CA VAL A 51 -12.79 6.47 -16.50
C VAL A 51 -12.41 6.49 -15.01
N LEU A 52 -13.37 6.20 -14.13
CA LEU A 52 -13.10 6.16 -12.68
C LEU A 52 -12.14 5.02 -12.32
N VAL A 53 -12.36 3.82 -12.88
CA VAL A 53 -11.50 2.64 -12.63
C VAL A 53 -10.09 2.87 -13.15
N SER A 54 -9.93 3.47 -14.33
CA SER A 54 -8.60 3.82 -14.86
C SER A 54 -7.88 4.80 -13.94
N LEU A 55 -8.55 5.88 -13.50
CA LEU A 55 -7.94 6.86 -12.59
C LEU A 55 -7.53 6.24 -11.24
N LEU A 56 -8.35 5.31 -10.73
CA LEU A 56 -8.12 4.60 -9.47
C LEU A 56 -6.99 3.56 -9.53
N LEU A 57 -6.70 2.99 -10.70
CA LEU A 57 -5.65 1.98 -10.88
C LEU A 57 -4.30 2.57 -11.29
N ILE A 58 -4.27 3.76 -11.89
CA ILE A 58 -3.03 4.44 -12.28
C ILE A 58 -2.15 4.73 -11.06
N ALA A 59 -2.73 5.25 -9.97
CA ALA A 59 -1.96 5.58 -8.77
C ALA A 59 -1.29 4.34 -8.12
N PRO A 60 -2.01 3.23 -7.84
CA PRO A 60 -1.38 1.97 -7.41
C PRO A 60 -0.30 1.47 -8.37
N ALA A 61 -0.54 1.52 -9.68
CA ALA A 61 0.42 1.04 -10.67
C ALA A 61 1.72 1.84 -10.65
N ILE A 62 1.64 3.17 -10.58
CA ILE A 62 2.80 4.05 -10.46
C ILE A 62 3.58 3.70 -9.18
N TRP A 63 2.90 3.63 -8.03
CA TRP A 63 3.57 3.33 -6.77
C TRP A 63 4.17 1.93 -6.71
N LEU A 64 3.61 0.96 -7.42
CA LEU A 64 4.17 -0.38 -7.54
C LEU A 64 5.48 -0.37 -8.35
N ILE A 65 5.54 0.42 -9.43
CA ILE A 65 6.78 0.63 -10.21
C ILE A 65 7.82 1.36 -9.37
N VAL A 66 7.43 2.41 -8.63
CA VAL A 66 8.35 3.15 -7.75
C VAL A 66 8.87 2.21 -6.65
N LEU A 67 8.01 1.42 -6.00
CA LEU A 67 8.41 0.44 -5.00
C LEU A 67 9.40 -0.57 -5.56
N ALA A 68 9.10 -1.18 -6.70
CA ALA A 68 10.00 -2.12 -7.37
C ALA A 68 11.36 -1.47 -7.68
N SER A 69 11.36 -0.22 -8.17
CA SER A 69 12.57 0.53 -8.45
C SER A 69 13.40 0.78 -7.19
N THR A 70 12.76 1.15 -6.06
CA THR A 70 13.48 1.33 -4.79
C THR A 70 14.10 0.03 -4.28
N ILE A 71 13.41 -1.10 -4.42
CA ILE A 71 13.94 -2.42 -4.04
C ILE A 71 15.19 -2.75 -4.86
N VAL A 72 15.13 -2.54 -6.18
CA VAL A 72 16.28 -2.76 -7.08
C VAL A 72 17.45 -1.85 -6.71
N LEU A 73 17.19 -0.56 -6.45
CA LEU A 73 18.21 0.40 -6.07
C LEU A 73 18.89 0.01 -4.74
N VAL A 74 18.10 -0.30 -3.70
CA VAL A 74 18.65 -0.68 -2.39
C VAL A 74 19.45 -1.98 -2.47
N TYR A 75 18.95 -2.97 -3.20
CA TYR A 75 19.68 -4.23 -3.38
C TYR A 75 21.01 -4.03 -4.12
N ARG A 76 21.03 -3.17 -5.16
CA ARG A 76 22.22 -2.94 -5.99
C ARG A 76 23.26 -2.04 -5.33
N TYR A 77 22.83 -0.96 -4.68
CA TYR A 77 23.74 0.07 -4.15
C TYR A 77 24.03 -0.08 -2.64
N LEU A 78 23.17 -0.77 -1.89
CA LEU A 78 23.28 -0.96 -0.45
C LEU A 78 23.05 -2.44 -0.05
N PRO A 79 23.75 -3.42 -0.66
CA PRO A 79 23.47 -4.84 -0.45
C PRO A 79 23.61 -5.28 1.01
N ALA A 80 24.60 -4.73 1.73
CA ALA A 80 24.83 -5.04 3.16
C ALA A 80 23.67 -4.57 4.06
N HIS A 81 22.98 -3.49 3.70
CA HIS A 81 21.91 -2.85 4.49
C HIS A 81 20.50 -3.16 3.95
N SER A 82 20.42 -3.88 2.82
CA SER A 82 19.17 -4.23 2.15
C SER A 82 18.20 -5.01 3.05
N LYS A 83 18.74 -5.88 3.92
CA LYS A 83 17.95 -6.64 4.90
C LYS A 83 17.19 -5.71 5.85
N SER A 84 17.84 -4.67 6.36
CA SER A 84 17.25 -3.66 7.26
C SER A 84 16.11 -2.92 6.55
N TYR A 85 16.32 -2.51 5.30
CA TYR A 85 15.28 -1.89 4.48
C TYR A 85 14.07 -2.82 4.23
N PHE A 86 14.31 -4.07 3.84
CA PHE A 86 13.24 -5.05 3.59
C PHE A 86 12.47 -5.41 4.84
N PHE A 87 13.15 -5.45 6.00
CA PHE A 87 12.47 -5.67 7.28
C PHE A 87 11.53 -4.51 7.62
N GLY A 88 11.95 -3.27 7.37
CA GLY A 88 11.08 -2.09 7.47
C GLY A 88 9.86 -2.19 6.55
N LEU A 89 10.07 -2.51 5.27
CA LEU A 89 8.97 -2.72 4.32
C LEU A 89 8.01 -3.83 4.78
N ALA A 90 8.52 -4.95 5.27
CA ALA A 90 7.71 -6.09 5.71
C ALA A 90 6.82 -5.73 6.91
N ILE A 91 7.36 -5.01 7.90
CA ILE A 91 6.57 -4.52 9.05
C ILE A 91 5.40 -3.66 8.56
N VAL A 92 5.66 -2.73 7.65
CA VAL A 92 4.62 -1.82 7.19
C VAL A 92 3.60 -2.54 6.32
N LEU A 93 4.03 -3.46 5.46
CA LEU A 93 3.12 -4.30 4.69
C LEU A 93 2.17 -5.05 5.62
N PHE A 94 2.70 -5.69 6.67
CA PHE A 94 1.88 -6.39 7.66
C PHE A 94 0.88 -5.46 8.34
N LEU A 95 1.32 -4.28 8.79
CA LEU A 95 0.43 -3.27 9.40
C LEU A 95 -0.66 -2.79 8.44
N VAL A 96 -0.33 -2.54 7.17
CA VAL A 96 -1.31 -2.11 6.17
C VAL A 96 -2.32 -3.22 5.90
N LEU A 97 -1.88 -4.47 5.72
CA LEU A 97 -2.77 -5.61 5.53
C LEU A 97 -3.67 -5.85 6.74
N PHE A 98 -3.13 -5.74 7.95
CA PHE A 98 -3.92 -5.88 9.18
C PHE A 98 -4.99 -4.80 9.31
N ASN A 99 -4.64 -3.54 9.06
CA ASN A 99 -5.60 -2.43 9.06
C ASN A 99 -6.66 -2.60 7.96
N LEU A 100 -6.26 -3.10 6.79
CA LEU A 100 -7.15 -3.36 5.68
C LEU A 100 -8.13 -4.49 5.99
N TYR A 101 -7.65 -5.58 6.61
CA TYR A 101 -8.50 -6.67 7.09
C TYR A 101 -9.53 -6.19 8.11
N LYS A 102 -9.09 -5.43 9.12
CA LYS A 102 -9.98 -4.87 10.15
C LYS A 102 -11.07 -4.00 9.52
N ARG A 103 -10.68 -3.09 8.63
CA ARG A 103 -11.60 -2.17 7.96
C ARG A 103 -12.59 -2.88 7.02
N ASN A 104 -12.16 -3.94 6.34
CA ASN A 104 -13.08 -4.74 5.52
C ASN A 104 -14.13 -5.45 6.36
N ARG A 105 -13.75 -5.98 7.53
CA ARG A 105 -14.70 -6.60 8.47
C ARG A 105 -15.77 -5.61 8.93
N GLU A 106 -15.35 -4.39 9.31
CA GLU A 106 -16.28 -3.33 9.74
C GLU A 106 -17.29 -2.98 8.63
N ILE A 107 -16.86 -2.92 7.36
CA ILE A 107 -17.76 -2.66 6.22
C ILE A 107 -18.73 -3.81 5.98
N GLU A 108 -18.28 -5.05 6.14
CA GLU A 108 -19.10 -6.25 5.99
C GLU A 108 -20.16 -6.34 7.08
N ASP A 109 -19.79 -6.06 8.33
CA ASP A 109 -20.70 -6.01 9.48
C ASP A 109 -21.79 -4.93 9.29
N ASP A 110 -21.42 -3.74 8.81
CA ASP A 110 -22.35 -2.65 8.48
C ASP A 110 -23.33 -3.03 7.35
N PHE A 111 -22.86 -3.80 6.36
CA PHE A 111 -23.69 -4.25 5.25
C PHE A 111 -24.70 -5.31 5.68
N ILE A 112 -24.28 -6.27 6.51
CA ILE A 112 -25.17 -7.30 7.08
C ILE A 112 -26.24 -6.65 7.96
N TYR A 113 -25.86 -5.64 8.77
CA TYR A 113 -26.80 -4.92 9.63
C TYR A 113 -27.89 -4.20 8.82
N ARG A 114 -27.53 -3.52 7.71
CA ARG A 114 -28.49 -2.82 6.83
C ARG A 114 -29.40 -3.75 6.03
N LEU A 115 -29.04 -5.01 5.83
CA LEU A 115 -29.88 -6.00 5.13
C LEU A 115 -30.89 -6.67 6.05
N LYS A 116 -30.66 -6.64 7.37
CA LYS A 116 -31.51 -7.29 8.37
C LYS A 116 -32.63 -6.37 8.90
N ASN A 117 -32.48 -5.05 8.75
CA ASN A 117 -33.48 -4.02 9.05
C ASN A 117 -34.10 -3.48 7.75
#